data_AF-A0A6D0ISD9-F1
#
_entry.id   AF-A0A6D0ISD9-F1
#
_cell.length_a   1.000
_cell.length_b   1.000
_cell.length_c   1.000
_cell.angle_alpha   90.00
_cell.angle_beta   90.00
_cell.angle_gamma   90.00
#
_symmetry.space_group_name_H-M   'P 1'
#
loop_
_entity.id
_entity.type
_entity.pdbx_description
1 polymer ?
#
loop_
_entity_poly.entity_id
_entity_poly.type
_entity_poly.pdbx_seq_one_letter_code
_entity_poly.pdbx_strand_id
1 'polypeptide(L)' 'MKKIWLALAGLVLAFSASAAQYEDGKQYTTLEKPVAGAPQVLEFFSFFCPHCYQFEEVLHISD' A
#
# COMPACT_ATOMS: atom_id res chain seq x y z
N MET A 1 11.58 -26.76 -29.69
CA MET A 1 12.48 -26.19 -28.66
C MET A 1 12.13 -24.75 -28.27
N LYS A 2 12.25 -23.73 -29.14
CA LYS A 2 12.03 -22.30 -28.77
C LYS A 2 10.64 -21.97 -28.21
N LYS A 3 9.58 -22.61 -28.73
CA LYS A 3 8.20 -22.42 -28.27
C LYS A 3 7.95 -22.94 -26.84
N ILE A 4 8.66 -24.00 -26.46
CA ILE A 4 8.53 -24.63 -25.13
C ILE A 4 9.24 -23.75 -24.08
N TRP A 5 10.40 -23.20 -24.43
CA TRP A 5 11.11 -22.23 -23.58
C TRP A 5 10.30 -20.95 -23.34
N LEU A 6 9.61 -20.44 -24.37
CA LEU A 6 8.68 -19.31 -24.22
C LEU A 6 7.49 -19.64 -23.30
N ALA A 7 6.91 -20.83 -23.42
CA ALA A 7 5.82 -21.26 -22.55
C ALA A 7 6.28 -21.43 -21.08
N LEU A 8 7.49 -21.98 -20.87
CA LEU A 8 8.06 -22.14 -19.53
C LEU A 8 8.34 -20.79 -18.85
N ALA A 9 8.87 -19.82 -19.59
CA ALA A 9 9.10 -18.47 -19.08
C ALA A 9 7.79 -17.76 -18.70
N GLY A 10 6.74 -17.92 -19.52
CA GLY A 10 5.40 -17.39 -19.20
C GLY A 10 4.81 -18.00 -17.93
N LEU A 11 5.03 -19.30 -17.71
CA LEU A 11 4.57 -19.98 -16.49
C LEU A 11 5.28 -19.44 -15.24
N VAL A 12 6.59 -19.19 -15.29
CA VAL A 12 7.34 -18.65 -14.15
C VAL A 12 6.88 -17.23 -13.78
N LEU A 13 6.62 -16.38 -14.78
CA LEU A 13 6.14 -15.01 -14.57
C LEU A 13 4.71 -14.95 -14.02
N ALA A 14 3.88 -15.96 -14.29
CA ALA A 14 2.53 -16.03 -13.75
C ALA A 14 2.49 -16.26 -12.22
N PHE A 15 3.56 -16.80 -11.64
CA PHE A 15 3.66 -17.11 -10.21
C PHE A 15 4.56 -16.15 -9.42
N SER A 16 5.11 -15.11 -10.06
CA SER A 16 6.04 -14.17 -9.39
C SER A 16 5.34 -13.02 -8.65
N ALA A 17 4.05 -13.14 -8.33
CA ALA A 17 3.34 -12.14 -7.54
C ALA A 17 3.76 -12.22 -6.05
N SER A 18 4.68 -11.35 -5.63
CA SER A 18 5.02 -11.15 -4.22
C SER A 18 4.09 -10.10 -3.61
N ALA A 19 3.16 -10.52 -2.77
CA ALA A 19 2.41 -9.59 -1.93
C ALA A 19 3.30 -9.12 -0.76
N ALA A 20 3.28 -7.83 -0.46
CA ALA A 20 3.89 -7.33 0.77
C ALA A 20 3.09 -7.87 1.97
N GLN A 21 3.79 -8.35 2.99
CA GLN A 21 3.18 -8.82 4.23
C GLN A 21 3.20 -7.69 5.26
N TYR A 22 2.04 -7.43 5.88
CA TYR A 22 1.87 -6.39 6.89
C TYR A 22 1.48 -7.01 8.22
N GLU A 23 2.14 -6.60 9.29
CA GLU A 23 1.97 -7.14 10.63
C GLU A 23 1.67 -6.01 11.61
N ASP A 24 0.75 -6.26 12.55
CA ASP A 24 0.42 -5.34 13.64
C ASP A 24 1.67 -5.12 14.51
N GLY A 25 1.88 -3.86 14.91
CA GLY A 25 3.07 -3.41 15.64
C GLY A 25 4.30 -3.13 14.76
N LYS A 26 4.23 -3.41 13.45
CA LYS A 26 5.30 -3.06 12.50
C LYS A 26 4.87 -1.99 11.50
N GLN A 27 3.88 -2.28 10.66
CA GLN A 27 3.42 -1.35 9.62
C GLN A 27 2.12 -0.64 9.98
N TYR A 28 1.33 -1.22 10.87
CA TYR A 28 0.12 -0.60 11.41
C TYR A 28 -0.02 -0.93 12.90
N THR A 29 -0.91 -0.23 13.57
CA THR A 29 -1.34 -0.57 14.93
C THR A 29 -2.85 -0.61 15.00
N THR A 30 -3.41 -1.66 15.61
CA THR A 30 -4.84 -1.72 15.88
C THR A 30 -5.18 -0.81 17.06
N LEU A 31 -6.10 0.13 16.85
CA LEU A 31 -6.56 1.02 17.93
C LEU A 31 -7.34 0.23 18.98
N GLU A 32 -7.00 0.42 20.25
CA GLU A 32 -7.71 -0.21 21.39
C GLU A 32 -9.19 0.24 21.47
N LYS A 33 -9.48 1.45 20.99
CA LYS A 33 -10.81 2.06 21.03
C LYS A 33 -11.29 2.36 19.61
N PRO A 34 -12.10 1.49 19.01
CA PRO A 34 -12.65 1.73 17.67
C PRO A 34 -13.69 2.86 17.70
N VAL A 35 -13.77 3.62 16.61
CA VAL A 35 -14.74 4.70 16.43
C VAL A 35 -15.86 4.20 15.52
N ALA A 36 -17.07 4.08 16.08
CA ALA A 36 -18.24 3.64 15.31
C ALA A 36 -18.63 4.68 14.26
N GLY A 37 -18.90 4.23 13.03
CA GLY A 37 -19.30 5.09 11.92
C GLY A 37 -18.18 5.94 11.31
N ALA A 38 -16.92 5.67 11.66
CA ALA A 38 -15.78 6.30 10.99
C ALA A 38 -15.75 5.93 9.49
N PRO A 39 -15.26 6.83 8.61
CA PRO A 39 -15.06 6.50 7.21
C PRO A 39 -13.99 5.41 7.06
N GLN A 40 -13.95 4.78 5.88
CA GLN A 40 -13.00 3.68 5.60
C GLN A 40 -11.54 4.11 5.70
N VAL A 41 -11.24 5.34 5.27
CA VAL A 41 -9.91 5.96 5.35
C VAL A 41 -10.13 7.40 5.82
N LEU A 42 -9.33 7.84 6.80
CA LEU A 42 -9.33 9.19 7.32
C LEU A 42 -7.89 9.66 7.49
N GLU A 43 -7.56 10.82 6.92
CA GLU A 43 -6.28 11.48 7.09
C GLU A 43 -6.42 12.75 7.94
N PHE A 44 -5.46 12.96 8.85
CA PHE A 44 -5.35 14.17 9.64
C PHE A 44 -4.18 15.00 9.12
N PHE A 45 -4.45 16.24 8.71
CA PHE A 45 -3.41 17.15 8.21
C PHE A 45 -3.59 18.59 8.71
N SER A 46 -2.60 19.42 8.46
CA SER A 46 -2.66 20.86 8.71
C SER A 46 -1.87 21.62 7.64
N PHE A 47 -2.39 22.76 7.19
CA PHE A 47 -1.70 23.65 6.24
C PHE A 47 -0.39 24.21 6.79
N PHE A 48 -0.20 24.22 8.11
CA PHE A 48 1.05 24.65 8.74
C PHE A 48 2.07 23.50 8.92
N CYS A 49 1.73 22.28 8.52
CA CYS A 49 2.63 21.13 8.59
C CYS A 49 3.34 20.94 7.24
N PRO A 50 4.64 21.24 7.12
CA PRO A 50 5.37 21.06 5.85
C PRO A 50 5.44 19.59 5.43
N HIS A 51 5.41 18.63 6.36
CA HIS A 51 5.38 17.22 6.03
C HIS A 51 4.04 16.79 5.39
N CYS A 52 2.92 17.38 5.83
CA CYS A 52 1.63 17.16 5.18
C CYS A 52 1.63 17.74 3.75
N TYR A 53 2.26 18.89 3.53
CA TYR A 53 2.42 19.44 2.18
C TYR A 53 3.19 18.49 1.25
N GLN A 54 4.23 17.81 1.76
CA GLN A 54 4.93 16.80 0.98
C GLN A 54 4.04 15.60 0.64
N PHE A 55 3.17 15.16 1.56
CA PHE A 55 2.27 14.04 1.32
C PHE A 55 1.20 14.38 0.29
N GLU A 56 0.65 15.59 0.35
CA GLU A 56 -0.39 16.06 -0.55
C GLU A 56 0.18 16.39 -1.94
N GLU A 57 1.10 17.36 -2.03
CA GLU A 57 1.47 17.96 -3.32
C GLU A 57 2.69 17.29 -3.98
N VAL A 58 3.58 16.68 -3.19
CA VAL A 58 4.81 16.09 -3.74
C VAL A 58 4.61 14.60 -4.01
N LEU A 59 4.02 13.87 -3.06
CA LEU A 59 3.86 12.42 -3.11
C LEU A 59 2.47 11.99 -3.59
N HIS A 60 1.47 12.88 -3.58
CA HIS A 60 0.10 12.59 -4.01
C HIS A 60 -0.50 11.35 -3.32
N ILE A 61 -0.37 11.27 -2.00
CA ILE A 61 -0.84 10.13 -1.21
C ILE A 61 -2.38 10.09 -1.11
N SER A 62 -3.02 11.26 -1.23
CA SER A 62 -4.46 11.44 -1.07
C SER A 62 -5.30 11.16 -2.33
N ASP A 63 -4.65 10.96 -3.48
CA ASP A 63 -5.28 10.73 -4.80
C ASP A 63 -5.59 9.23 -5.06
#